data_AF-A0A970V265-F1
#
_entry.id   AF-A0A970V265-F1
#
_cell.length_a   1.000
_cell.length_b   1.000
_cell.length_c   1.000
_cell.angle_alpha   90.00
_cell.angle_beta   90.00
_cell.angle_gamma   90.00
#
_symmetry.space_group_name_H-M   'P 1'
#
loop_
_entity.id
_entity.type
_entity.pdbx_description
1 polymer ?
#
loop_
_entity_poly.entity_id
_entity_poly.type
_entity_poly.pdbx_seq_one_letter_code
_entity_poly.pdbx_strand_id
1 'polypeptide(L)'
;MKSTVCAVVTVVAILTLVVGAEAAGTLPIYTGSAQGLTLAPWGSGKVAAGTIRYLDQPVLDVTTNSFFEGGFLRLGTPLALGVSAEKPEETMVVLILRVTRAQQTGPGGPGFPGAPGFPGVPGQPGQPGVAGQPAAPGQPGVPGADAPPVEGPPVEGPPPAPGPEAAGGVEGEAPPPPEAGITPGGAPGSTFGRRSSRRGSWGRSSRRGAFGRSGFDANGTITQVRVLLLTDQGQMDSGTLDINPYAPTTGGWVRIVVPLSQFNFSSNLAEGQLTGAVVTGNTTGTVQLAQLYLKQENPPLIAKIQGERVRNAAVGEQLTFESAAQKPGVKPNFQWSFNSVAGLNIDALGPQATWSYQRAGQYLVTLQVTDGEREGQVDQVLVIVK
;
A
#
# COMPACT_ATOMS: atom_id res chain seq x y z
N MET A 1 -64.32 -46.98 -11.91
CA MET A 1 -63.49 -47.64 -10.88
C MET A 1 -62.06 -47.76 -11.41
N LYS A 2 -61.04 -47.47 -10.60
CA LYS A 2 -59.59 -47.67 -10.89
C LYS A 2 -59.06 -46.82 -12.09
N SER A 3 -57.81 -46.38 -12.12
CA SER A 3 -56.75 -46.38 -11.09
C SER A 3 -55.77 -45.23 -11.34
N THR A 4 -55.45 -44.47 -10.30
CA THR A 4 -54.36 -43.47 -10.31
C THR A 4 -53.01 -44.18 -10.38
N VAL A 5 -52.09 -43.67 -11.21
CA VAL A 5 -50.66 -44.04 -11.18
C VAL A 5 -49.86 -42.79 -10.86
N CYS A 6 -49.17 -42.79 -9.73
CA CYS A 6 -48.32 -41.68 -9.32
C CYS A 6 -46.96 -41.75 -10.00
N ALA A 7 -46.63 -40.79 -10.87
CA ALA A 7 -45.27 -40.57 -11.33
C ALA A 7 -44.56 -39.60 -10.37
N VAL A 8 -43.72 -40.15 -9.47
CA VAL A 8 -42.88 -39.32 -8.59
C VAL A 8 -41.71 -38.77 -9.41
N VAL A 9 -41.84 -37.53 -9.88
CA VAL A 9 -40.75 -36.82 -10.56
C VAL A 9 -39.82 -36.22 -9.50
N THR A 10 -38.73 -36.92 -9.21
CA THR A 10 -37.67 -36.44 -8.31
C THR A 10 -37.01 -35.21 -8.91
N VAL A 11 -37.32 -34.03 -8.38
CA VAL A 11 -36.64 -32.78 -8.74
C VAL A 11 -35.22 -32.81 -8.17
N VAL A 12 -34.26 -33.23 -8.98
CA VAL A 12 -32.84 -33.07 -8.68
C VAL A 12 -32.51 -31.59 -8.80
N ALA A 13 -32.44 -30.91 -7.65
CA ALA A 13 -32.00 -29.53 -7.56
C ALA A 13 -30.51 -29.46 -7.96
N ILE A 14 -30.24 -29.11 -9.22
CA ILE A 14 -28.89 -28.81 -9.69
C ILE A 14 -28.43 -27.56 -8.95
N LEU A 15 -27.52 -27.76 -7.98
CA LEU A 15 -26.92 -26.69 -7.21
C LEU A 15 -26.02 -25.86 -8.15
N THR A 16 -26.57 -24.79 -8.72
CA THR A 16 -25.80 -23.85 -9.54
C THR A 16 -24.73 -23.20 -8.68
N LEU A 17 -23.50 -23.71 -8.84
CA LEU A 17 -22.32 -23.24 -8.14
C LEU A 17 -22.08 -21.79 -8.55
N VAL A 18 -22.11 -20.87 -7.57
CA VAL A 18 -21.87 -19.44 -7.81
C VAL A 18 -20.40 -19.24 -8.12
N VAL A 19 -20.06 -19.35 -9.41
CA VAL A 19 -18.81 -18.84 -9.95
C VAL A 19 -18.82 -17.34 -9.73
N GLY A 20 -17.89 -16.85 -8.90
CA GLY A 20 -17.72 -15.42 -8.69
C GLY A 20 -17.41 -14.75 -10.02
N ALA A 21 -18.10 -13.66 -10.35
CA ALA A 21 -18.03 -13.05 -11.68
C ALA A 21 -16.58 -12.63 -12.01
N GLU A 22 -15.94 -13.38 -12.92
CA GLU A 22 -14.63 -13.03 -13.44
C GLU A 22 -14.75 -11.73 -14.23
N ALA A 23 -14.17 -10.65 -13.71
CA ALA A 23 -14.10 -9.38 -14.42
C ALA A 23 -13.27 -9.59 -15.70
N ALA A 24 -13.92 -9.51 -16.86
CA ALA A 24 -13.33 -9.87 -18.15
C ALA A 24 -11.94 -9.25 -18.34
N GLY A 25 -10.97 -10.08 -18.74
CA GLY A 25 -9.55 -9.69 -18.83
C GLY A 25 -8.74 -9.84 -17.53
N THR A 26 -9.29 -10.50 -16.50
CA THR A 26 -8.58 -10.93 -15.29
C THR A 26 -8.33 -12.44 -15.33
N LEU A 27 -7.12 -12.88 -15.01
CA LEU A 27 -6.71 -14.29 -14.91
C LEU A 27 -6.34 -14.62 -13.45
N PRO A 28 -7.28 -15.16 -12.64
CA PRO A 28 -7.06 -15.39 -11.21
C PRO A 28 -6.18 -16.61 -10.96
N ILE A 29 -5.12 -16.46 -10.16
CA ILE A 29 -4.36 -17.60 -9.60
C ILE A 29 -4.83 -17.87 -8.16
N TYR A 30 -5.01 -16.81 -7.37
CA TYR A 30 -5.65 -16.85 -6.07
C TYR A 30 -6.36 -15.52 -5.78
N THR A 31 -7.64 -15.58 -5.43
CA THR A 31 -8.47 -14.39 -5.14
C THR A 31 -9.30 -14.60 -3.87
N GLY A 32 -8.71 -15.25 -2.87
CA GLY A 32 -9.38 -15.68 -1.64
C GLY A 32 -9.95 -17.10 -1.69
N SER A 33 -10.26 -17.59 -2.89
CA SER A 33 -10.64 -18.99 -3.17
C SER A 33 -9.40 -19.86 -3.41
N ALA A 34 -9.27 -20.98 -2.68
CA ALA A 34 -8.27 -22.02 -2.95
C ALA A 34 -8.86 -23.22 -3.72
N GLN A 35 -10.12 -23.14 -4.12
CA GLN A 35 -10.82 -24.19 -4.85
C GLN A 35 -10.21 -24.32 -6.25
N GLY A 36 -9.79 -25.53 -6.60
CA GLY A 36 -9.01 -25.79 -7.82
C GLY A 36 -7.49 -25.60 -7.68
N LEU A 37 -6.97 -25.22 -6.49
CA LEU A 37 -5.54 -25.19 -6.20
C LEU A 37 -5.07 -26.44 -5.45
N THR A 38 -3.91 -26.97 -5.84
CA THR A 38 -3.09 -27.83 -4.98
C THR A 38 -2.00 -26.97 -4.34
N LEU A 39 -2.05 -26.82 -3.02
CA LEU A 39 -1.04 -26.10 -2.25
C LEU A 39 0.15 -27.02 -1.92
N ALA A 40 1.38 -26.59 -2.22
CA ALA A 40 2.59 -27.40 -2.07
C ALA A 40 3.78 -26.56 -1.53
N PRO A 41 4.74 -27.17 -0.80
CA PRO A 41 5.96 -26.49 -0.38
C PRO A 41 6.87 -26.15 -1.58
N TRP A 42 7.65 -25.07 -1.45
CA TRP A 42 8.72 -24.73 -2.39
C TRP A 42 10.03 -24.45 -1.65
N GLY A 43 11.10 -25.17 -2.02
CA GLY A 43 12.27 -25.33 -1.16
C GLY A 43 11.87 -25.98 0.17
N SER A 44 12.40 -25.49 1.29
CA SER A 44 11.95 -25.86 2.64
C SER A 44 10.69 -25.09 3.11
N GLY A 45 10.21 -24.11 2.33
CA GLY A 45 9.06 -23.27 2.66
C GLY A 45 7.72 -24.02 2.61
N LYS A 46 6.63 -23.34 2.99
CA LYS A 46 5.28 -23.91 3.07
C LYS A 46 4.21 -22.91 2.63
N VAL A 47 3.03 -23.41 2.30
CA VAL A 47 1.81 -22.60 2.15
C VAL A 47 0.61 -23.36 2.69
N ALA A 48 -0.27 -22.66 3.41
CA ALA A 48 -1.51 -23.19 3.98
C ALA A 48 -2.60 -22.10 3.99
N ALA A 49 -3.84 -22.47 4.32
CA ALA A 49 -4.89 -21.49 4.59
C ALA A 49 -4.54 -20.66 5.85
N GLY A 50 -4.61 -19.34 5.74
CA GLY A 50 -4.29 -18.41 6.81
C GLY A 50 -5.42 -18.19 7.81
N THR A 51 -5.07 -17.68 8.98
CA THR A 51 -6.01 -17.46 10.11
C THR A 51 -6.81 -16.15 10.02
N ILE A 52 -6.51 -15.31 9.04
CA ILE A 52 -7.04 -13.95 8.89
C ILE A 52 -7.73 -13.75 7.53
N ARG A 53 -8.39 -12.61 7.34
CA ARG A 53 -9.16 -12.30 6.12
C ARG A 53 -8.72 -11.00 5.46
N TYR A 54 -9.00 -10.88 4.16
CA TYR A 54 -8.91 -9.67 3.37
C TYR A 54 -10.23 -9.48 2.61
N LEU A 55 -10.94 -8.36 2.85
CA LEU A 55 -12.28 -8.11 2.30
C LEU A 55 -13.23 -9.31 2.54
N ASP A 56 -13.21 -9.80 3.78
CA ASP A 56 -13.87 -11.02 4.27
C ASP A 56 -13.54 -12.34 3.55
N GLN A 57 -12.67 -12.33 2.54
CA GLN A 57 -12.14 -13.55 1.92
C GLN A 57 -11.02 -14.18 2.75
N PRO A 58 -10.83 -15.50 2.68
CA PRO A 58 -9.63 -16.17 3.19
C PRO A 58 -8.33 -15.61 2.59
N VAL A 59 -7.20 -15.96 3.21
CA VAL A 59 -5.85 -15.68 2.70
C VAL A 59 -5.01 -16.96 2.76
N LEU A 60 -3.84 -16.97 2.12
CA LEU A 60 -2.85 -18.03 2.26
C LEU A 60 -1.65 -17.56 3.09
N ASP A 61 -1.30 -18.30 4.13
CA ASP A 61 -0.08 -18.06 4.91
C ASP A 61 1.07 -18.83 4.25
N VAL A 62 1.97 -18.10 3.58
CA VAL A 62 3.18 -18.60 2.91
C VAL A 62 4.37 -18.45 3.86
N THR A 63 4.81 -19.54 4.46
CA THR A 63 5.97 -19.57 5.36
C THR A 63 7.26 -19.67 4.55
N THR A 64 8.19 -18.75 4.80
CA THR A 64 9.50 -18.68 4.15
C THR A 64 10.57 -18.97 5.21
N ASN A 65 11.62 -19.71 4.86
CA ASN A 65 12.71 -20.05 5.79
C ASN A 65 14.03 -19.42 5.36
N SER A 66 14.36 -19.51 4.06
CA SER A 66 15.50 -18.88 3.42
C SER A 66 15.12 -18.15 2.12
N PHE A 67 16.12 -17.55 1.47
CA PHE A 67 16.02 -16.89 0.17
C PHE A 67 15.50 -17.86 -0.91
N PHE A 68 14.49 -17.44 -1.68
CA PHE A 68 13.81 -18.25 -2.70
C PHE A 68 13.04 -19.50 -2.19
N GLU A 69 12.69 -19.53 -0.90
CA GLU A 69 11.81 -20.56 -0.34
C GLU A 69 10.43 -19.98 0.00
N GLY A 70 9.38 -20.81 -0.07
CA GLY A 70 8.01 -20.38 0.14
C GLY A 70 6.98 -21.42 -0.30
N GLY A 71 5.96 -20.96 -1.03
CA GLY A 71 4.79 -21.76 -1.36
C GLY A 71 4.50 -21.83 -2.85
N PHE A 72 4.15 -23.01 -3.34
CA PHE A 72 3.66 -23.25 -4.69
C PHE A 72 2.13 -23.40 -4.67
N LEU A 73 1.47 -22.55 -5.44
CA LEU A 73 0.04 -22.57 -5.75
C LEU A 73 -0.11 -23.23 -7.12
N ARG A 74 -0.32 -24.55 -7.16
CA ARG A 74 -0.50 -25.29 -8.41
C ARG A 74 -1.95 -25.23 -8.87
N LEU A 75 -2.19 -24.79 -10.10
CA LEU A 75 -3.52 -24.83 -10.72
C LEU A 75 -3.88 -26.27 -11.09
N GLY A 76 -5.07 -26.72 -10.69
CA GLY A 76 -5.63 -28.02 -11.08
C GLY A 76 -6.17 -28.04 -12.51
N THR A 77 -6.43 -26.87 -13.09
CA THR A 77 -6.75 -26.66 -14.50
C THR A 77 -5.82 -25.56 -15.01
N PRO A 78 -4.90 -25.83 -15.96
CA PRO A 78 -4.04 -24.80 -16.52
C PRO A 78 -4.84 -23.67 -17.17
N LEU A 79 -4.34 -22.44 -17.07
CA LEU A 79 -5.01 -21.24 -17.58
C LEU A 79 -4.27 -20.71 -18.82
N ALA A 80 -4.96 -20.61 -19.94
CA ALA A 80 -4.39 -19.98 -21.14
C ALA A 80 -4.13 -18.49 -20.89
N LEU A 81 -2.93 -18.01 -21.24
CA LEU A 81 -2.55 -16.61 -21.03
C LEU A 81 -3.36 -15.66 -21.93
N GLY A 82 -3.67 -16.08 -23.17
CA GLY A 82 -4.45 -15.30 -24.13
C GLY A 82 -3.85 -13.91 -24.36
N VAL A 83 -4.68 -12.86 -24.26
CA VAL A 83 -4.25 -11.45 -24.40
C VAL A 83 -3.12 -11.07 -23.43
N SER A 84 -2.95 -11.80 -22.31
CA SER A 84 -1.82 -11.63 -21.40
C SER A 84 -0.46 -11.87 -22.07
N ALA A 85 -0.41 -12.78 -23.04
CA ALA A 85 0.78 -13.09 -23.84
C ALA A 85 0.91 -12.19 -25.08
N GLU A 86 -0.21 -11.69 -25.62
CA GLU A 86 -0.24 -10.73 -26.74
C GLU A 86 0.26 -9.33 -26.30
N LYS A 87 -0.04 -8.93 -25.06
CA LYS A 87 0.25 -7.60 -24.50
C LYS A 87 0.90 -7.69 -23.11
N PRO A 88 2.14 -8.22 -22.98
CA PRO A 88 2.79 -8.39 -21.69
C PRO A 88 3.15 -7.06 -20.99
N GLU A 89 3.21 -5.92 -21.70
CA GLU A 89 3.45 -4.61 -21.09
C GLU A 89 2.21 -3.91 -20.53
N GLU A 90 1.01 -4.25 -21.04
CA GLU A 90 -0.29 -3.76 -20.53
C GLU A 90 -0.90 -4.74 -19.52
N THR A 91 -0.36 -5.95 -19.43
CA THR A 91 -0.74 -6.97 -18.45
C THR A 91 0.04 -6.80 -17.16
N MET A 92 -0.65 -6.52 -16.06
CA MET A 92 -0.07 -6.44 -14.72
C MET A 92 -0.24 -7.77 -13.98
N VAL A 93 0.85 -8.28 -13.42
CA VAL A 93 0.81 -9.22 -12.29
C VAL A 93 0.56 -8.41 -11.02
N VAL A 94 -0.57 -8.67 -10.37
CA VAL A 94 -0.98 -7.98 -9.13
C VAL A 94 -0.87 -8.95 -7.96
N LEU A 95 -0.18 -8.51 -6.92
CA LEU A 95 0.03 -9.26 -5.69
C LEU A 95 -0.43 -8.41 -4.50
N ILE A 96 -1.46 -8.85 -3.78
CA ILE A 96 -1.91 -8.21 -2.53
C ILE A 96 -1.51 -9.12 -1.37
N LEU A 97 -0.61 -8.61 -0.54
CA LEU A 97 -0.03 -9.34 0.58
C LEU A 97 0.17 -8.45 1.81
N ARG A 98 0.45 -9.07 2.94
CA ARG A 98 1.08 -8.43 4.09
C ARG A 98 2.16 -9.34 4.66
N VAL A 99 3.17 -8.76 5.31
CA VAL A 99 4.28 -9.54 5.90
C VAL A 99 4.17 -9.53 7.42
N THR A 100 4.17 -10.72 8.01
CA THR A 100 4.27 -10.90 9.46
C THR A 100 5.69 -11.31 9.80
N ARG A 101 6.29 -10.61 10.78
CA ARG A 101 7.66 -10.89 11.26
C ARG A 101 7.78 -12.34 11.71
N ALA A 102 8.94 -12.97 11.48
CA ALA A 102 9.23 -14.24 12.12
C ALA A 102 9.18 -14.07 13.64
N GLN A 103 8.21 -14.72 14.28
CA GLN A 103 8.22 -14.86 15.73
C GLN A 103 9.44 -15.73 16.07
N GLN A 104 10.43 -15.17 16.78
CA GLN A 104 11.72 -15.82 16.96
C GLN A 104 11.60 -17.11 17.78
N THR A 105 11.42 -18.24 17.10
CA THR A 105 11.64 -19.58 17.66
C THR A 105 13.14 -19.82 17.78
N GLY A 106 13.81 -19.08 18.67
CA GLY A 106 15.06 -19.54 19.25
C GLY A 106 14.85 -20.94 19.84
N PRO A 107 15.87 -21.81 19.86
CA PRO A 107 15.74 -23.13 20.49
C PRO A 107 15.27 -22.93 21.92
N GLY A 108 14.14 -23.56 22.27
CA GLY A 108 13.44 -23.29 23.52
C GLY A 108 14.38 -23.43 24.72
N GLY A 109 14.65 -22.30 25.39
CA GLY A 109 15.43 -22.32 26.63
C GLY A 109 14.75 -23.25 27.64
N PRO A 110 15.51 -23.93 28.51
CA PRO A 110 14.93 -24.78 29.55
C PRO A 110 13.79 -24.04 30.26
N GLY A 111 12.60 -24.62 30.25
CA GLY A 111 11.40 -23.97 30.76
C GLY A 111 11.65 -23.45 32.18
N PHE A 112 11.33 -22.18 32.42
CA PHE A 112 11.53 -21.55 33.72
C PHE A 112 10.96 -22.45 34.82
N PRO A 113 11.70 -22.72 35.91
CA PRO A 113 11.18 -23.49 37.03
C PRO A 113 9.84 -22.92 37.47
N GLY A 114 8.83 -23.79 37.59
CA GLY A 114 7.47 -23.38 37.95
C GLY A 114 7.51 -22.53 39.21
N ALA A 115 6.85 -21.37 39.18
CA ALA A 115 6.85 -20.45 40.31
C ALA A 115 6.37 -21.18 41.58
N PRO A 116 7.01 -20.95 42.76
CA PRO A 116 6.57 -21.57 43.99
C PRO A 116 5.07 -21.34 44.22
N GLY A 117 4.34 -22.41 44.53
CA GLY A 117 2.90 -22.33 44.78
C GLY A 117 2.60 -21.31 45.86
N PHE A 118 1.61 -20.44 45.62
CA PHE A 118 1.21 -19.43 46.59
C PHE A 118 0.84 -20.08 47.93
N PRO A 119 1.22 -19.48 49.08
CA PRO A 119 0.77 -19.95 50.39
C PRO A 119 -0.75 -20.05 50.44
N GLY A 120 -1.26 -21.14 51.00
CA GLY A 120 -2.70 -21.35 51.15
C GLY A 120 -3.34 -20.21 51.94
N VAL A 121 -4.42 -19.64 51.39
CA VAL A 121 -5.15 -18.53 52.04
C VAL A 121 -5.71 -19.01 53.39
N PRO A 122 -5.51 -18.28 54.49
CA PRO A 122 -6.13 -18.62 55.77
C PRO A 122 -7.66 -18.74 55.64
N GLY A 123 -8.24 -19.75 56.32
CA GLY A 123 -9.68 -19.94 56.32
C GLY A 123 -10.42 -18.72 56.86
N GLN A 124 -11.51 -18.32 56.20
CA GLN A 124 -12.30 -17.17 56.65
C GLN A 124 -12.95 -17.43 58.01
N PRO A 125 -13.03 -16.42 58.90
CA PRO A 125 -13.83 -16.51 60.12
C PRO A 125 -15.29 -16.86 59.83
N GLY A 126 -15.91 -17.65 60.70
CA GLY A 126 -17.34 -17.96 60.60
C GLY A 126 -18.21 -16.71 60.68
N GLN A 127 -19.27 -16.66 59.87
CA GLN A 127 -20.17 -15.51 59.82
C GLN A 127 -20.99 -15.38 61.12
N PRO A 128 -21.21 -14.15 61.64
CA PRO A 128 -22.15 -13.91 62.73
C PRO A 128 -23.58 -14.34 62.37
N GLY A 129 -24.37 -14.75 63.38
CA GLY A 129 -25.77 -15.09 63.20
C GLY A 129 -26.62 -13.89 62.77
N VAL A 130 -27.60 -14.12 61.88
CA VAL A 130 -28.52 -13.10 61.38
C VAL A 130 -29.48 -12.58 62.45
N ALA A 131 -29.72 -11.27 62.44
CA ALA A 131 -30.73 -10.62 63.27
C ALA A 131 -32.15 -10.85 62.73
N GLY A 132 -33.16 -10.78 63.60
CA GLY A 132 -34.57 -10.96 63.25
C GLY A 132 -35.12 -9.85 62.34
N GLN A 133 -36.07 -10.21 61.47
CA GLN A 133 -36.66 -9.31 60.48
C GLN A 133 -37.72 -8.35 61.10
N PRO A 134 -37.71 -7.05 60.76
CA PRO A 134 -38.83 -6.15 61.03
C PRO A 134 -40.09 -6.50 60.22
N ALA A 135 -41.26 -6.07 60.71
CA ALA A 135 -42.55 -6.28 60.03
C ALA A 135 -42.73 -5.40 58.78
N ALA A 136 -43.54 -5.86 57.83
CA ALA A 136 -43.74 -5.22 56.53
C ALA A 136 -44.66 -3.98 56.58
N PRO A 137 -44.35 -2.89 55.85
CA PRO A 137 -45.27 -1.77 55.63
C PRO A 137 -46.51 -2.12 54.79
N GLY A 138 -47.58 -1.35 54.93
CA GLY A 138 -48.83 -1.49 54.17
C GLY A 138 -48.75 -1.04 52.71
N GLN A 139 -49.68 -1.51 51.88
CA GLN A 139 -49.72 -1.26 50.44
C GLN A 139 -50.32 0.11 50.05
N PRO A 140 -49.75 0.83 49.05
CA PRO A 140 -50.38 2.00 48.44
C PRO A 140 -51.63 1.68 47.60
N GLY A 141 -52.49 2.68 47.40
CA GLY A 141 -53.67 2.60 46.53
C GLY A 141 -53.39 2.82 45.03
N VAL A 142 -54.34 2.44 44.18
CA VAL A 142 -54.22 2.47 42.70
C VAL A 142 -54.61 3.83 42.07
N PRO A 143 -53.85 4.32 41.06
CA PRO A 143 -54.26 5.45 40.21
C PRO A 143 -55.38 5.11 39.22
N GLY A 144 -56.05 6.15 38.68
CA GLY A 144 -57.05 6.06 37.60
C GLY A 144 -56.47 6.30 36.19
N ALA A 145 -57.29 6.08 35.15
CA ALA A 145 -56.88 5.99 33.74
C ALA A 145 -57.25 7.21 32.86
N ASP A 146 -56.79 7.17 31.60
CA ASP A 146 -56.54 8.30 30.68
C ASP A 146 -57.72 8.75 29.77
N ALA A 147 -57.49 9.83 29.00
CA ALA A 147 -58.29 10.22 27.81
C ALA A 147 -57.42 10.90 26.70
N PRO A 148 -57.76 10.80 25.39
CA PRO A 148 -56.90 11.19 24.24
C PRO A 148 -57.28 12.54 23.53
N PRO A 149 -56.55 13.01 22.47
CA PRO A 149 -56.57 14.41 21.98
C PRO A 149 -57.39 14.70 20.69
N VAL A 150 -57.41 15.98 20.24
CA VAL A 150 -58.11 16.53 19.04
C VAL A 150 -57.28 17.68 18.38
N GLU A 151 -57.51 18.02 17.09
CA GLU A 151 -56.65 18.87 16.23
C GLU A 151 -57.25 20.19 15.66
N GLY A 152 -56.39 21.20 15.41
CA GLY A 152 -56.45 22.18 14.28
C GLY A 152 -57.35 23.45 14.36
N PRO A 153 -57.28 24.39 13.37
CA PRO A 153 -56.14 24.77 12.50
C PRO A 153 -55.93 26.35 12.42
N PRO A 154 -55.63 27.11 11.32
CA PRO A 154 -54.52 28.12 11.35
C PRO A 154 -54.77 29.57 10.80
N VAL A 155 -53.84 30.52 11.04
CA VAL A 155 -53.67 31.79 10.25
C VAL A 155 -52.22 32.37 10.32
N GLU A 156 -51.85 33.28 9.40
CA GLU A 156 -50.51 33.87 9.20
C GLU A 156 -50.35 35.36 9.66
N GLY A 157 -49.12 35.91 9.58
CA GLY A 157 -48.81 37.35 9.74
C GLY A 157 -47.50 37.79 9.02
N PRO A 158 -47.33 39.08 8.60
CA PRO A 158 -46.31 39.51 7.62
C PRO A 158 -44.99 40.12 8.17
N PRO A 159 -43.91 40.25 7.35
CA PRO A 159 -42.60 40.85 7.68
C PRO A 159 -42.56 42.39 7.46
N PRO A 160 -41.67 43.19 8.12
CA PRO A 160 -40.22 43.34 7.77
C PRO A 160 -39.32 43.56 9.04
N ALA A 161 -38.10 44.16 9.11
CA ALA A 161 -37.13 44.84 8.20
C ALA A 161 -35.67 44.78 8.78
N PRO A 162 -34.59 45.06 8.00
CA PRO A 162 -33.20 45.09 8.50
C PRO A 162 -32.55 46.49 8.62
N GLY A 163 -31.43 46.59 9.36
CA GLY A 163 -30.48 47.73 9.36
C GLY A 163 -29.86 48.05 10.73
N PRO A 164 -28.80 48.88 10.84
CA PRO A 164 -28.07 49.60 9.77
C PRO A 164 -26.58 49.20 9.63
N GLU A 165 -25.92 49.73 8.58
CA GLU A 165 -24.46 49.67 8.35
C GLU A 165 -23.75 51.03 8.60
N ALA A 166 -22.42 51.02 8.47
CA ALA A 166 -21.55 52.07 7.90
C ALA A 166 -21.03 53.26 8.75
N ALA A 167 -19.74 53.19 9.11
CA ALA A 167 -18.64 54.15 8.87
C ALA A 167 -17.33 53.49 9.41
N GLY A 168 -16.11 53.58 8.85
CA GLY A 168 -15.41 54.70 8.18
C GLY A 168 -14.65 55.53 9.23
N GLY A 169 -13.33 55.77 9.21
CA GLY A 169 -12.21 55.39 8.32
C GLY A 169 -10.90 56.08 8.81
N VAL A 170 -9.81 56.06 8.02
CA VAL A 170 -8.50 56.79 8.18
C VAL A 170 -7.64 56.44 9.43
N GLU A 171 -6.33 56.77 9.59
CA GLU A 171 -5.11 56.81 8.74
C GLU A 171 -3.84 56.85 9.67
N GLY A 172 -2.62 56.57 9.17
CA GLY A 172 -1.33 56.74 9.89
C GLY A 172 -0.95 55.63 10.90
N GLU A 173 0.31 55.46 11.36
CA GLU A 173 1.61 56.08 11.05
C GLU A 173 2.79 55.16 11.53
N ALA A 174 4.06 55.43 11.12
CA ALA A 174 5.29 54.74 11.55
C ALA A 174 6.57 55.51 11.12
N PRO A 175 7.82 55.24 11.61
CA PRO A 175 8.31 54.32 12.67
C PRO A 175 8.77 55.10 13.94
N PRO A 176 10.05 55.35 14.40
CA PRO A 176 11.43 54.89 14.10
C PRO A 176 12.17 54.21 15.33
N PRO A 177 13.49 53.85 15.26
CA PRO A 177 14.28 53.26 16.37
C PRO A 177 15.26 54.28 17.05
N PRO A 178 16.38 53.93 17.75
CA PRO A 178 17.61 53.36 17.13
C PRO A 178 18.53 52.42 17.99
N GLU A 179 19.43 51.67 17.29
CA GLU A 179 20.92 51.53 17.47
C GLU A 179 21.62 51.16 18.81
N ALA A 180 22.87 50.64 18.85
CA ALA A 180 23.81 50.02 17.87
C ALA A 180 24.87 49.15 18.62
N GLY A 181 25.55 48.18 17.98
CA GLY A 181 26.92 48.33 17.46
C GLY A 181 27.93 47.44 18.23
N ILE A 182 29.15 47.08 17.78
CA ILE A 182 29.89 47.24 16.51
C ILE A 182 30.80 45.97 16.30
N THR A 183 31.41 45.83 15.12
CA THR A 183 32.23 44.71 14.58
C THR A 183 33.74 44.81 15.00
N PRO A 184 34.79 44.21 14.36
CA PRO A 184 34.90 43.22 13.25
C PRO A 184 36.00 42.13 13.36
N GLY A 185 36.08 41.23 12.35
CA GLY A 185 37.37 40.80 11.75
C GLY A 185 37.66 39.28 11.61
N GLY A 186 38.38 38.90 10.55
CA GLY A 186 39.24 37.68 10.56
C GLY A 186 39.05 36.58 9.50
N ALA A 187 39.51 36.81 8.27
CA ALA A 187 39.99 35.79 7.32
C ALA A 187 41.22 36.39 6.57
N PRO A 188 42.21 35.63 6.04
CA PRO A 188 42.15 34.27 5.45
C PRO A 188 43.32 33.33 5.86
N GLY A 189 43.52 32.17 5.20
CA GLY A 189 44.79 31.40 5.33
C GLY A 189 44.89 29.95 4.77
N SER A 190 45.50 29.82 3.58
CA SER A 190 46.37 28.71 3.09
C SER A 190 46.35 27.27 3.66
N THR A 191 45.92 26.34 2.79
CA THR A 191 46.61 25.14 2.23
C THR A 191 47.84 24.46 2.89
N PHE A 192 47.90 23.12 2.72
CA PHE A 192 49.06 22.17 2.75
C PHE A 192 49.70 21.74 4.10
N GLY A 193 49.79 20.41 4.32
CA GLY A 193 51.04 19.83 4.87
C GLY A 193 51.03 18.50 5.65
N ARG A 194 51.41 17.40 4.98
CA ARG A 194 52.30 16.31 5.48
C ARG A 194 51.96 15.51 6.78
N ARG A 195 51.35 14.33 6.55
CA ARG A 195 51.86 12.98 6.92
C ARG A 195 53.02 12.90 7.94
N SER A 196 52.76 12.27 9.09
CA SER A 196 53.62 11.26 9.75
C SER A 196 52.72 10.30 10.55
N SER A 197 52.66 8.98 10.32
CA SER A 197 53.67 7.91 10.42
C SER A 197 54.09 7.54 11.86
N ARG A 198 53.32 6.62 12.49
CA ARG A 198 53.87 5.64 13.43
C ARG A 198 53.50 4.22 13.00
N ARG A 199 54.31 3.25 13.41
CA ARG A 199 54.44 1.91 12.81
C ARG A 199 54.41 0.83 13.90
N GLY A 200 53.58 -0.19 13.72
CA GLY A 200 53.61 -1.43 14.49
C GLY A 200 52.24 -2.12 14.51
N SER A 201 52.15 -3.45 14.54
CA SER A 201 53.16 -4.47 14.22
C SER A 201 52.45 -5.81 13.97
N TRP A 202 52.76 -6.46 12.84
CA TRP A 202 52.52 -7.86 12.44
C TRP A 202 51.70 -8.79 13.37
N GLY A 203 50.66 -9.48 12.83
CA GLY A 203 49.81 -10.33 13.69
C GLY A 203 49.21 -11.63 13.15
N ARG A 204 48.56 -11.68 11.97
CA ARG A 204 48.25 -12.91 11.18
C ARG A 204 47.33 -12.63 9.99
N SER A 205 47.55 -13.35 8.89
CA SER A 205 46.69 -13.35 7.71
C SER A 205 45.60 -14.43 7.81
N SER A 206 44.38 -14.08 7.42
CA SER A 206 43.31 -15.03 7.11
C SER A 206 42.34 -14.36 6.13
N ARG A 207 42.58 -14.55 4.83
CA ARG A 207 41.70 -14.00 3.78
C ARG A 207 40.38 -14.77 3.77
N ARG A 208 39.33 -14.21 4.38
CA ARG A 208 37.95 -14.42 3.91
C ARG A 208 37.55 -13.18 3.10
N GLY A 209 37.11 -13.39 1.87
CA GLY A 209 36.65 -12.31 1.00
C GLY A 209 35.42 -11.64 1.59
N ALA A 210 35.41 -10.31 1.61
CA ALA A 210 34.24 -9.53 1.99
C ALA A 210 33.22 -9.55 0.85
N PHE A 211 32.41 -10.61 0.79
CA PHE A 211 31.17 -10.57 0.01
C PHE A 211 30.26 -9.49 0.59
N GLY A 212 29.71 -8.64 -0.29
CA GLY A 212 28.98 -7.43 0.11
C GLY A 212 27.74 -7.75 0.94
N ARG A 213 27.73 -7.32 2.20
CA ARG A 213 26.51 -7.27 3.03
C ARG A 213 25.70 -6.03 2.69
N SER A 214 24.71 -6.20 1.82
CA SER A 214 23.63 -5.24 1.57
C SER A 214 22.38 -6.02 1.18
N GLY A 215 21.42 -6.15 2.10
CA GLY A 215 20.22 -6.98 1.93
C GLY A 215 19.69 -7.63 3.22
N PHE A 216 20.54 -7.76 4.25
CA PHE A 216 20.11 -8.18 5.58
C PHE A 216 19.60 -6.97 6.38
N ASP A 217 18.32 -6.98 6.77
CA ASP A 217 17.96 -6.36 8.04
C ASP A 217 18.39 -7.29 9.20
N ALA A 218 18.60 -6.73 10.39
CA ALA A 218 19.00 -7.50 11.57
C ALA A 218 17.79 -8.09 12.34
N ASN A 219 16.58 -7.95 11.81
CA ASN A 219 15.32 -8.14 12.52
C ASN A 219 14.51 -9.36 12.02
N GLY A 220 14.88 -9.96 10.89
CA GLY A 220 14.14 -11.09 10.30
C GLY A 220 12.76 -10.68 9.79
N THR A 221 12.66 -9.51 9.15
CA THR A 221 11.44 -9.05 8.49
C THR A 221 11.55 -9.29 6.98
N ILE A 222 10.50 -9.84 6.36
CA ILE A 222 10.46 -9.99 4.90
C ILE A 222 10.32 -8.59 4.28
N THR A 223 11.39 -8.15 3.62
CA THR A 223 11.48 -6.85 2.93
C THR A 223 11.43 -6.99 1.42
N GLN A 224 11.58 -8.21 0.88
CA GLN A 224 11.44 -8.50 -0.54
C GLN A 224 10.76 -9.85 -0.74
N VAL A 225 9.98 -9.96 -1.82
CA VAL A 225 9.40 -11.21 -2.31
C VAL A 225 9.79 -11.47 -3.75
N ARG A 226 9.59 -12.70 -4.22
CA ARG A 226 9.69 -13.08 -5.64
C ARG A 226 8.49 -13.94 -6.01
N VAL A 227 7.94 -13.68 -7.19
CA VAL A 227 6.90 -14.50 -7.83
C VAL A 227 7.51 -15.21 -9.04
N LEU A 228 7.36 -16.53 -9.10
CA LEU A 228 7.57 -17.30 -10.32
C LEU A 228 6.21 -17.70 -10.88
N LEU A 229 5.91 -17.32 -12.12
CA LEU A 229 4.77 -17.85 -12.85
C LEU A 229 5.23 -19.10 -13.61
N LEU A 230 4.58 -20.24 -13.38
CA LEU A 230 4.94 -21.50 -14.02
C LEU A 230 3.97 -21.79 -15.17
N THR A 231 4.50 -22.23 -16.29
CA THR A 231 3.73 -22.72 -17.44
C THR A 231 4.05 -24.19 -17.71
N ASP A 232 3.44 -24.76 -18.73
CA ASP A 232 3.85 -26.04 -19.33
C ASP A 232 5.14 -25.91 -20.17
N GLN A 233 5.39 -24.75 -20.79
CA GLN A 233 6.56 -24.48 -21.64
C GLN A 233 7.80 -23.97 -20.86
N GLY A 234 7.64 -23.53 -19.61
CA GLY A 234 8.74 -22.97 -18.81
C GLY A 234 8.29 -22.11 -17.63
N GLN A 235 9.08 -21.12 -17.26
CA GLN A 235 8.79 -20.18 -16.16
C GLN A 235 9.00 -18.72 -16.55
N MET A 236 8.33 -17.83 -15.82
CA MET A 236 8.50 -16.37 -15.86
C MET A 236 8.89 -15.91 -14.45
N ASP A 237 9.97 -15.14 -14.33
CA ASP A 237 10.58 -14.82 -13.05
C ASP A 237 10.59 -13.30 -12.78
N SER A 238 9.89 -12.86 -11.73
CA SER A 238 9.74 -11.43 -11.38
C SER A 238 11.02 -10.71 -10.95
N GLY A 239 12.13 -11.44 -10.74
CA GLY A 239 13.23 -10.95 -9.92
C GLY A 239 12.80 -10.69 -8.47
N THR A 240 13.56 -9.86 -7.74
CA THR A 240 13.21 -9.41 -6.39
C THR A 240 12.29 -8.20 -6.45
N LEU A 241 11.13 -8.30 -5.79
CA LEU A 241 10.14 -7.25 -5.64
C LEU A 241 10.22 -6.68 -4.22
N ASP A 242 10.57 -5.40 -4.11
CA ASP A 242 10.67 -4.73 -2.81
C ASP A 242 9.29 -4.52 -2.16
N ILE A 243 9.21 -4.84 -0.87
CA ILE A 243 8.08 -4.50 0.00
C ILE A 243 8.53 -3.34 0.89
N ASN A 244 7.72 -2.29 0.97
CA ASN A 244 7.82 -1.32 2.05
C ASN A 244 6.84 -1.71 3.18
N PRO A 245 7.25 -2.46 4.22
CA PRO A 245 6.38 -2.85 5.32
C PRO A 245 5.99 -1.67 6.23
N TYR A 246 6.53 -0.48 5.98
CA TYR A 246 6.22 0.77 6.67
C TYR A 246 5.40 1.74 5.81
N ALA A 247 4.91 1.31 4.64
CA ALA A 247 3.99 2.09 3.84
C ALA A 247 2.68 2.31 4.60
N PRO A 248 2.17 3.56 4.73
CA PRO A 248 0.94 3.87 5.47
C PRO A 248 -0.27 3.28 4.73
N THR A 249 -0.61 2.05 5.08
CA THR A 249 -1.61 1.21 4.40
C THR A 249 -2.66 0.73 5.39
N THR A 250 -3.93 0.88 5.04
CA THR A 250 -5.06 0.45 5.89
C THR A 250 -4.98 -1.04 6.15
N GLY A 251 -4.69 -1.43 7.40
CA GLY A 251 -4.53 -2.83 7.82
C GLY A 251 -3.20 -3.50 7.43
N GLY A 252 -2.20 -2.74 6.95
CA GLY A 252 -0.87 -3.26 6.61
C GLY A 252 -0.79 -4.06 5.29
N TRP A 253 -1.80 -3.94 4.43
CA TRP A 253 -1.87 -4.61 3.13
C TRP A 253 -1.13 -3.81 2.04
N VAL A 254 -0.16 -4.44 1.40
CA VAL A 254 0.63 -3.88 0.30
C VAL A 254 0.14 -4.47 -1.03
N ARG A 255 -0.25 -3.59 -1.97
CA ARG A 255 -0.48 -3.94 -3.38
C ARG A 255 0.82 -3.75 -4.17
N ILE A 256 1.40 -4.85 -4.64
CA ILE A 256 2.51 -4.83 -5.62
C ILE A 256 1.90 -4.99 -7.02
N VAL A 257 2.40 -4.21 -7.98
CA VAL A 257 1.94 -4.20 -9.38
C VAL A 257 3.17 -4.17 -10.30
N VAL A 258 3.33 -5.23 -11.11
CA VAL A 258 4.48 -5.47 -11.98
C VAL A 258 3.98 -5.83 -13.38
N PRO A 259 4.35 -5.10 -14.45
CA PRO A 259 4.06 -5.51 -15.82
C PRO A 259 4.66 -6.89 -16.11
N LEU A 260 3.93 -7.75 -16.82
CA LEU A 260 4.38 -9.09 -17.16
C LEU A 260 5.68 -9.05 -17.98
N SER A 261 5.86 -8.04 -18.83
CA SER A 261 7.07 -7.76 -19.61
C SER A 261 8.34 -7.47 -18.79
N GLN A 262 8.24 -7.30 -17.47
CA GLN A 262 9.39 -7.19 -16.56
C GLN A 262 9.83 -8.55 -15.98
N PHE A 263 9.09 -9.63 -16.24
CA PHE A 263 9.47 -10.98 -15.84
C PHE A 263 10.51 -11.55 -16.82
N ASN A 264 11.47 -12.31 -16.29
CA ASN A 264 12.47 -13.00 -17.10
C ASN A 264 11.86 -14.31 -17.61
N PHE A 265 11.66 -14.43 -18.92
CA PHE A 265 11.00 -15.57 -19.55
C PHE A 265 12.00 -16.66 -19.95
N SER A 266 11.65 -17.93 -19.74
CA SER A 266 12.41 -19.08 -20.26
C SER A 266 11.82 -19.72 -21.54
N SER A 267 10.72 -19.18 -22.08
CA SER A 267 9.92 -19.78 -23.16
C SER A 267 9.02 -18.73 -23.84
N ASN A 268 8.35 -19.09 -24.95
CA ASN A 268 7.37 -18.23 -25.60
C ASN A 268 6.05 -18.17 -24.81
N LEU A 269 5.62 -16.97 -24.41
CA LEU A 269 4.35 -16.77 -23.69
C LEU A 269 3.12 -17.17 -24.53
N ALA A 270 3.14 -16.94 -25.85
CA ALA A 270 1.97 -17.16 -26.71
C ALA A 270 1.58 -18.65 -26.85
N GLU A 271 2.52 -19.55 -26.55
CA GLU A 271 2.34 -21.01 -26.62
C GLU A 271 2.13 -21.64 -25.24
N GLY A 272 2.25 -20.86 -24.15
CA GLY A 272 2.24 -21.36 -22.77
C GLY A 272 0.87 -21.28 -22.06
N GLN A 273 0.51 -22.36 -21.37
CA GLN A 273 -0.57 -22.39 -20.39
C GLN A 273 0.00 -22.28 -18.97
N LEU A 274 -0.54 -21.37 -18.16
CA LEU A 274 -0.15 -21.14 -16.77
C LEU A 274 -0.58 -22.32 -15.90
N THR A 275 0.39 -23.04 -15.31
CA THR A 275 0.19 -24.23 -14.46
C THR A 275 0.23 -23.91 -12.96
N GLY A 276 0.63 -22.69 -12.58
CA GLY A 276 0.55 -22.18 -11.23
C GLY A 276 1.50 -21.01 -10.96
N ALA A 277 1.66 -20.65 -9.69
CA ALA A 277 2.64 -19.66 -9.26
C ALA A 277 3.34 -20.04 -7.96
N VAL A 278 4.61 -19.69 -7.84
CA VAL A 278 5.39 -19.78 -6.60
C VAL A 278 5.54 -18.39 -6.00
N VAL A 279 5.27 -18.24 -4.71
CA VAL A 279 5.54 -17.02 -3.94
C VAL A 279 6.62 -17.33 -2.89
N THR A 280 7.68 -16.53 -2.87
CA THR A 280 8.85 -16.71 -2.00
C THR A 280 9.27 -15.40 -1.35
N GLY A 281 9.98 -15.48 -0.21
CA GLY A 281 10.52 -14.33 0.52
C GLY A 281 12.05 -14.28 0.50
N ASN A 282 12.62 -13.17 1.01
CA ASN A 282 14.07 -13.00 1.11
C ASN A 282 14.70 -13.48 2.44
N THR A 283 13.89 -13.78 3.45
CA THR A 283 14.34 -14.25 4.78
C THR A 283 13.29 -15.14 5.44
N THR A 284 13.56 -15.63 6.65
CA THR A 284 12.59 -16.36 7.47
C THR A 284 11.40 -15.47 7.84
N GLY A 285 10.16 -15.97 7.70
CA GLY A 285 8.96 -15.23 8.08
C GLY A 285 7.67 -15.82 7.51
N THR A 286 6.62 -15.00 7.40
CA THR A 286 5.38 -15.40 6.71
C THR A 286 4.82 -14.25 5.88
N VAL A 287 4.64 -14.52 4.59
CA VAL A 287 3.89 -13.67 3.66
C VAL A 287 2.44 -14.14 3.69
N GLN A 288 1.53 -13.29 4.14
CA GLN A 288 0.09 -13.59 4.13
C GLN A 288 -0.47 -13.02 2.82
N LEU A 289 -0.79 -13.92 1.89
CA LEU A 289 -1.19 -13.62 0.52
C LEU A 289 -2.72 -13.57 0.41
N ALA A 290 -3.28 -12.40 0.13
CA ALA A 290 -4.71 -12.24 -0.10
C ALA A 290 -5.10 -12.45 -1.57
N GLN A 291 -4.32 -11.93 -2.51
CA GLN A 291 -4.61 -12.03 -3.94
C GLN A 291 -3.33 -12.15 -4.79
N LEU A 292 -3.39 -12.99 -5.82
CA LEU A 292 -2.44 -13.09 -6.92
C LEU A 292 -3.22 -13.35 -8.21
N TYR A 293 -3.17 -12.40 -9.15
CA TYR A 293 -3.82 -12.51 -10.46
C TYR A 293 -3.04 -11.74 -11.52
N LEU A 294 -3.27 -12.08 -12.80
CA LEU A 294 -2.90 -11.24 -13.93
C LEU A 294 -4.12 -10.44 -14.37
N LYS A 295 -3.95 -9.21 -14.85
CA LYS A 295 -5.02 -8.43 -15.47
C LYS A 295 -4.46 -7.41 -16.46
N GLN A 296 -5.17 -7.13 -17.55
CA GLN A 296 -4.93 -5.90 -18.30
C GLN A 296 -5.31 -4.67 -17.44
N GLU A 297 -4.33 -3.84 -17.15
CA GLU A 297 -4.44 -2.60 -16.38
C GLU A 297 -3.28 -1.69 -16.77
N ASN A 298 -3.54 -0.57 -17.43
CA ASN A 298 -2.45 0.30 -17.91
C ASN A 298 -1.54 0.69 -16.73
N PRO A 299 -0.22 0.51 -16.83
CA PRO A 299 0.69 0.71 -15.71
C PRO A 299 0.60 2.16 -15.18
N PRO A 300 0.72 2.39 -13.86
CA PRO A 300 0.46 3.70 -13.27
C PRO A 300 1.42 4.77 -13.80
N LEU A 301 0.86 5.87 -14.31
CA LEU A 301 1.61 7.00 -14.85
C LEU A 301 2.25 7.81 -13.72
N ILE A 302 3.50 8.19 -13.92
CA ILE A 302 4.27 8.99 -12.97
C ILE A 302 4.37 10.42 -13.53
N ALA A 303 3.39 11.26 -13.22
CA ALA A 303 3.56 12.70 -13.35
C ALA A 303 4.37 13.19 -12.14
N LYS A 304 5.64 13.51 -12.38
CA LYS A 304 6.51 14.15 -11.39
C LYS A 304 7.64 14.90 -12.09
N ILE A 305 7.81 16.17 -11.79
CA ILE A 305 8.92 17.02 -12.23
C ILE A 305 10.11 16.82 -11.28
N GLN A 306 11.29 16.60 -11.84
CA GLN A 306 12.54 16.42 -11.08
C GLN A 306 13.12 17.74 -10.55
N GLY A 307 13.99 17.65 -9.55
CA GLY A 307 14.67 18.79 -8.94
C GLY A 307 13.81 19.61 -7.97
N GLU A 308 14.15 20.88 -7.80
CA GLU A 308 13.52 21.77 -6.83
C GLU A 308 12.08 22.15 -7.20
N ARG A 309 11.24 22.33 -6.17
CA ARG A 309 9.81 22.68 -6.33
C ARG A 309 9.54 24.16 -6.51
N VAL A 310 10.48 25.00 -6.08
CA VAL A 310 10.57 26.43 -6.37
C VAL A 310 11.96 26.65 -6.96
N ARG A 311 12.05 27.13 -8.19
CA ARG A 311 13.31 27.45 -8.87
C ARG A 311 13.44 28.97 -9.03
N ASN A 312 14.65 29.51 -8.89
CA ASN A 312 14.94 30.91 -9.23
C ASN A 312 15.70 30.95 -10.57
N ALA A 313 15.49 31.99 -11.37
CA ALA A 313 16.18 32.20 -12.64
C ALA A 313 16.30 33.69 -12.98
N ALA A 314 17.23 34.03 -13.86
CA ALA A 314 17.34 35.37 -14.47
C ALA A 314 16.46 35.50 -15.72
N VAL A 315 16.05 36.72 -16.07
CA VAL A 315 15.41 36.99 -17.37
C VAL A 315 16.31 36.52 -18.53
N GLY A 316 15.75 35.72 -19.42
CA GLY A 316 16.44 35.13 -20.58
C GLY A 316 17.19 33.83 -20.31
N GLU A 317 17.31 33.39 -19.05
CA GLU A 317 17.98 32.13 -18.69
C GLU A 317 17.25 30.91 -19.28
N GLN A 318 17.99 29.94 -19.82
CA GLN A 318 17.45 28.67 -20.31
C GLN A 318 17.42 27.65 -19.18
N LEU A 319 16.21 27.23 -18.79
CA LEU A 319 15.96 26.20 -17.78
C LEU A 319 15.60 24.88 -18.44
N THR A 320 16.09 23.77 -17.88
CA THR A 320 15.73 22.40 -18.27
C THR A 320 14.76 21.79 -17.25
N PHE A 321 13.68 21.21 -17.73
CA PHE A 321 12.67 20.50 -16.93
C PHE A 321 12.62 19.04 -17.38
N GLU A 322 12.60 18.14 -16.40
CA GLU A 322 12.63 16.69 -16.62
C GLU A 322 11.52 16.02 -15.82
N SER A 323 10.82 15.10 -16.47
CA SER A 323 9.91 14.18 -15.83
C SER A 323 10.68 13.06 -15.11
N ALA A 324 10.09 12.47 -14.08
CA ALA A 324 10.57 11.23 -13.50
C ALA A 324 10.42 10.09 -14.51
N ALA A 325 11.43 9.21 -14.57
CA ALA A 325 11.39 8.02 -15.42
C ALA A 325 10.15 7.17 -15.08
N GLN A 326 9.41 6.77 -16.11
CA GLN A 326 8.31 5.82 -15.96
C GLN A 326 8.83 4.41 -15.65
N LYS A 327 7.96 3.53 -15.17
CA LYS A 327 8.26 2.09 -15.13
C LYS A 327 8.48 1.55 -16.57
N PRO A 328 9.39 0.59 -16.77
CA PRO A 328 9.53 -0.10 -18.06
C PRO A 328 8.18 -0.68 -18.53
N GLY A 329 7.86 -0.49 -19.82
CA GLY A 329 6.58 -0.90 -20.44
C GLY A 329 5.52 0.21 -20.53
N VAL A 330 5.61 1.28 -19.72
CA VAL A 330 4.72 2.44 -19.85
C VAL A 330 5.01 3.18 -21.17
N LYS A 331 3.97 3.52 -21.94
CA LYS A 331 4.03 4.32 -23.18
C LYS A 331 3.37 5.69 -22.94
N PRO A 332 4.03 6.64 -22.26
CA PRO A 332 3.43 7.92 -21.85
C PRO A 332 3.40 8.96 -22.98
N ASN A 333 2.41 9.83 -22.95
CA ASN A 333 2.44 11.14 -23.59
C ASN A 333 2.75 12.19 -22.51
N PHE A 334 3.89 12.87 -22.63
CA PHE A 334 4.28 13.98 -21.76
C PHE A 334 3.93 15.32 -22.43
N GLN A 335 3.25 16.20 -21.70
CA GLN A 335 2.83 17.51 -22.15
C GLN A 335 3.24 18.56 -21.11
N TRP A 336 3.92 19.61 -21.54
CA TRP A 336 4.40 20.69 -20.67
C TRP A 336 3.68 22.00 -20.97
N SER A 337 3.35 22.74 -19.92
CA SER A 337 2.97 24.15 -19.97
C SER A 337 3.90 24.96 -19.07
N PHE A 338 4.40 26.09 -19.55
CA PHE A 338 5.28 27.00 -18.80
C PHE A 338 4.56 28.29 -18.35
N ASN A 339 3.27 28.41 -18.64
CA ASN A 339 2.50 29.66 -18.49
C ASN A 339 1.07 29.49 -17.92
N SER A 340 0.62 28.27 -17.62
CA SER A 340 -0.76 28.05 -17.19
C SER A 340 -1.05 28.41 -15.74
N VAL A 341 -2.17 29.12 -15.54
CA VAL A 341 -2.86 29.28 -14.25
C VAL A 341 -4.24 28.59 -14.24
N ALA A 342 -4.73 28.13 -15.41
CA ALA A 342 -5.97 27.38 -15.58
C ALA A 342 -5.99 26.69 -16.97
N GLY A 343 -6.01 25.36 -17.00
CA GLY A 343 -6.06 24.54 -18.24
C GLY A 343 -4.70 24.36 -18.93
N LEU A 344 -4.45 23.20 -19.52
CA LEU A 344 -3.13 22.88 -20.08
C LEU A 344 -2.93 23.49 -21.48
N ASN A 345 -2.16 24.58 -21.57
CA ASN A 345 -1.63 25.08 -22.83
C ASN A 345 -0.30 24.36 -23.14
N ILE A 346 -0.25 23.56 -24.21
CA ILE A 346 0.90 22.69 -24.50
C ILE A 346 2.00 23.49 -25.21
N ASP A 347 3.00 23.92 -24.45
CA ASP A 347 4.17 24.63 -24.95
C ASP A 347 5.28 23.66 -25.43
N ALA A 348 5.37 22.45 -24.86
CA ALA A 348 6.34 21.41 -25.26
C ALA A 348 5.85 19.97 -25.01
N LEU A 349 6.52 19.01 -25.65
CA LEU A 349 6.25 17.57 -25.55
C LEU A 349 7.52 16.77 -25.20
N GLY A 350 7.34 15.59 -24.60
CA GLY A 350 8.42 14.63 -24.32
C GLY A 350 8.93 14.63 -22.87
N PRO A 351 9.77 13.66 -22.47
CA PRO A 351 10.16 13.44 -21.07
C PRO A 351 11.03 14.57 -20.48
N GLN A 352 11.63 15.39 -21.33
CA GLN A 352 12.49 16.53 -21.00
C GLN A 352 12.12 17.69 -21.94
N ALA A 353 12.10 18.92 -21.42
CA ALA A 353 11.85 20.13 -22.19
C ALA A 353 12.72 21.30 -21.68
N THR A 354 13.00 22.27 -22.54
CA THR A 354 13.75 23.50 -22.16
C THR A 354 12.93 24.74 -22.47
N TRP A 355 13.10 25.78 -21.65
CA TRP A 355 12.35 27.03 -21.76
C TRP A 355 13.15 28.23 -21.24
N SER A 356 12.86 29.44 -21.72
CA SER A 356 13.46 30.68 -21.20
C SER A 356 12.44 31.80 -21.04
N TYR A 357 12.46 32.47 -19.90
CA TYR A 357 11.47 33.48 -19.54
C TYR A 357 11.96 34.89 -19.88
N GLN A 358 11.29 35.55 -20.82
CA GLN A 358 11.69 36.86 -21.34
C GLN A 358 11.20 38.06 -20.50
N ARG A 359 10.64 37.81 -19.31
CA ARG A 359 10.17 38.82 -18.35
C ARG A 359 10.34 38.29 -16.92
N ALA A 360 10.59 39.20 -15.97
CA ALA A 360 10.56 38.88 -14.55
C ALA A 360 9.12 38.61 -14.10
N GLY A 361 8.92 37.72 -13.13
CA GLY A 361 7.60 37.27 -12.70
C GLY A 361 7.61 35.92 -12.00
N GLN A 362 6.42 35.41 -11.70
CA GLN A 362 6.21 34.06 -11.17
C GLN A 362 5.46 33.22 -12.21
N TYR A 363 5.96 32.02 -12.49
CA TYR A 363 5.46 31.13 -13.53
C TYR A 363 5.22 29.73 -12.95
N LEU A 364 4.08 29.14 -13.26
CA LEU A 364 3.71 27.80 -12.82
C LEU A 364 3.93 26.82 -13.97
N VAL A 365 4.99 26.01 -13.86
CA VAL A 365 5.31 24.99 -14.86
C VAL A 365 4.53 23.73 -14.53
N THR A 366 3.65 23.33 -15.44
CA THR A 366 2.77 22.17 -15.31
C THR A 366 3.22 21.06 -16.25
N LEU A 367 3.47 19.87 -15.70
CA LEU A 367 3.66 18.63 -16.44
C LEU A 367 2.38 17.81 -16.35
N GLN A 368 1.80 17.45 -17.48
CA GLN A 368 0.76 16.43 -17.58
C GLN A 368 1.32 15.16 -18.25
N VAL A 369 0.95 14.00 -17.71
CA VAL A 369 1.30 12.67 -18.24
C VAL A 369 0.02 11.86 -18.42
N THR A 370 -0.29 11.48 -19.66
CA THR A 370 -1.47 10.66 -20.02
C THR A 370 -1.06 9.55 -20.99
N ASP A 371 -1.81 8.45 -21.00
CA ASP A 371 -1.72 7.39 -22.02
C ASP A 371 -2.77 7.56 -23.14
N GLY A 372 -3.67 8.55 -23.02
CA GLY A 372 -4.80 8.77 -23.93
C GLY A 372 -6.07 8.00 -23.56
N GLU A 373 -5.99 7.06 -22.63
CA GLU A 373 -7.14 6.25 -22.15
C GLU A 373 -7.60 6.68 -20.74
N ARG A 374 -6.70 7.28 -19.94
CA ARG A 374 -6.97 7.77 -18.59
C ARG A 374 -6.79 9.27 -18.46
N GLU A 375 -7.49 9.83 -17.48
CA GLU A 375 -7.28 11.20 -17.00
C GLU A 375 -5.80 11.44 -16.66
N GLY A 376 -5.23 12.50 -17.26
CA GLY A 376 -3.82 12.79 -17.17
C GLY A 376 -3.40 13.09 -15.73
N GLN A 377 -2.34 12.43 -15.27
CA GLN A 377 -1.71 12.77 -14.00
C GLN A 377 -0.94 14.07 -14.17
N VAL A 378 -0.92 14.93 -13.15
CA VAL A 378 -0.35 16.29 -13.22
C VAL A 378 0.62 16.55 -12.07
N ASP A 379 1.70 17.27 -12.34
CA ASP A 379 2.61 17.82 -11.33
C ASP A 379 3.08 19.24 -11.69
N GLN A 380 3.37 20.08 -10.69
CA GLN A 380 3.61 21.53 -10.88
C GLN A 380 4.81 22.08 -10.07
N VAL A 381 5.72 22.81 -10.73
CA VAL A 381 6.81 23.56 -10.06
C VAL A 381 6.66 25.07 -10.28
N LEU A 382 7.00 25.84 -9.25
CA LEU A 382 7.05 27.30 -9.32
C LEU A 382 8.41 27.75 -9.85
N VAL A 383 8.43 28.71 -10.77
CA VAL A 383 9.65 29.40 -11.22
C VAL A 383 9.50 30.89 -10.90
N ILE A 384 10.51 31.46 -10.25
CA ILE A 384 10.59 32.88 -9.90
C ILE A 384 11.71 33.50 -10.73
N VAL A 385 11.33 34.36 -11.68
CA VAL A 385 12.24 35.01 -12.63
C VAL A 385 12.48 36.44 -12.17
N LYS A 386 13.74 36.86 -12.16
CA LYS A 386 14.21 38.18 -11.68
C LYS A 386 15.06 38.89 -12.72
#